data_AF-B0RUT4-F1
#
_entry.id   AF-B0RUT4-F1
#
_cell.length_a   1.000
_cell.length_b   1.000
_cell.length_c   1.000
_cell.angle_alpha   90.00
_cell.angle_beta   90.00
_cell.angle_gamma   90.00
#
_symmetry.space_group_name_H-M   'P 1'
#
loop_
_entity.id
_entity.type
_entity.pdbx_description
1 polymer ?
#
loop_
_entity_poly.entity_id
_entity_poly.type
_entity_poly.pdbx_seq_one_letter_code
_entity_poly.pdbx_strand_id
1 'polypeptide(L)'
;MTVWHPRAVDEKGKPKNIHFIIEDDGVYEVTNQRTLAGFYLFQKTPNGRMIYFAISTQEKDLLLAAPEEADLERVLRNLRQQ
;
A
#
# COMPACT_ATOMS: atom_id res chain seq x y z
N MET A 1 -26.90 30.73 -9.76
CA MET A 1 -25.91 30.61 -8.68
C MET A 1 -25.93 29.18 -8.18
N THR A 2 -24.84 28.44 -8.31
CA THR A 2 -24.79 27.03 -7.92
C THR A 2 -24.18 26.96 -6.51
N VAL A 3 -25.04 26.74 -5.50
CA VAL A 3 -24.60 26.68 -4.10
C VAL A 3 -24.00 25.29 -3.85
N TRP A 4 -22.68 25.25 -3.71
CA TRP A 4 -21.95 24.06 -3.30
C TRP A 4 -22.25 23.76 -1.83
N HIS A 5 -22.94 22.66 -1.55
CA HIS A 5 -23.11 22.16 -0.19
C HIS A 5 -21.98 21.15 0.08
N PRO A 6 -21.06 21.38 1.04
CA PRO A 6 -20.15 20.34 1.47
C PRO A 6 -21.00 19.19 2.02
N ARG A 7 -20.88 18.01 1.42
CA ARG A 7 -21.51 16.78 1.94
C ARG A 7 -21.04 16.62 3.39
N ALA A 8 -21.98 16.68 4.33
CA ALA A 8 -21.71 16.36 5.72
C ALA A 8 -21.07 14.96 5.78
N VAL A 9 -19.92 14.87 6.44
CA VAL A 9 -19.22 13.60 6.64
C VAL A 9 -20.08 12.79 7.60
N ASP A 10 -20.78 11.80 7.07
CA ASP A 10 -21.57 10.87 7.87
C ASP A 10 -20.61 10.06 8.76
N GLU A 11 -20.55 10.43 10.05
CA GLU A 11 -19.73 9.75 11.08
C GLU A 11 -20.11 8.26 11.27
N LYS A 12 -21.22 7.79 10.67
CA LYS A 12 -21.63 6.37 10.70
C LYS A 12 -21.28 5.59 9.44
N GLY A 13 -20.63 6.22 8.45
CA GLY A 13 -20.12 5.54 7.26
C GLY A 13 -18.94 4.66 7.61
N LYS A 14 -19.18 3.37 7.85
CA LYS A 14 -18.14 2.32 7.91
C LYS A 14 -17.09 2.56 6.81
N PRO A 15 -15.79 2.32 7.06
CA PRO A 15 -14.74 2.68 6.12
C PRO A 15 -15.08 2.14 4.73
N LYS A 16 -15.06 3.03 3.74
CA LYS A 16 -15.24 2.69 2.33
C LYS A 16 -14.09 1.75 1.95
N ASN A 17 -14.39 0.47 1.79
CA ASN A 17 -13.44 -0.50 1.24
C ASN A 17 -12.77 0.12 0.01
N ILE A 18 -11.44 0.19 0.02
CA ILE A 18 -10.70 0.67 -1.15
C ILE A 18 -10.35 -0.55 -1.97
N HIS A 19 -10.75 -0.54 -3.24
CA HIS A 19 -10.38 -1.55 -4.21
C HIS A 19 -9.32 -0.95 -5.13
N PHE A 20 -8.13 -1.54 -5.11
CA PHE A 20 -7.08 -1.28 -6.10
C PHE A 20 -6.81 -2.60 -6.84
N ILE A 21 -6.66 -2.52 -8.16
CA ILE A 21 -6.21 -3.64 -8.97
C ILE A 21 -4.68 -3.59 -8.93
N ILE A 22 -4.09 -4.65 -8.42
CA ILE A 22 -2.63 -4.81 -8.36
C ILE A 22 -2.29 -5.83 -9.43
N GLU A 23 -1.64 -5.35 -10.49
CA GLU A 23 -1.29 -6.16 -11.65
C GLU A 23 -0.01 -6.95 -11.38
N ASP A 24 0.97 -6.27 -10.78
CA ASP A 24 2.28 -6.84 -10.48
C ASP A 24 2.64 -6.70 -8.99
N ASP A 25 3.42 -7.66 -8.51
CA ASP A 25 4.05 -7.59 -7.20
C ASP A 25 5.00 -6.39 -7.14
N GLY A 26 5.02 -5.67 -6.02
CA GLY A 26 5.92 -4.52 -5.91
C GLY A 26 5.56 -3.53 -4.81
N VAL A 27 6.27 -2.40 -4.85
CA VAL A 27 6.10 -1.29 -3.90
C VAL A 27 5.13 -0.26 -4.46
N TYR A 28 4.12 0.07 -3.68
CA TYR A 28 3.06 1.01 -4.03
C TYR A 28 2.94 2.11 -2.98
N GLU A 29 2.58 3.30 -3.44
CA GLU A 29 2.17 4.41 -2.58
C GLU A 29 0.64 4.54 -2.62
N VAL A 30 0.00 4.42 -1.45
CA VAL A 30 -1.42 4.71 -1.30
C VAL A 30 -1.56 6.17 -0.91
N THR A 31 -2.27 6.93 -1.74
CA THR A 31 -2.56 8.36 -1.52
C THR A 31 -4.07 8.60 -1.44
N ASN A 32 -4.48 9.83 -1.10
CA ASN A 32 -5.89 10.27 -1.10
C ASN A 32 -6.84 9.57 -0.09
N GLN A 33 -6.30 8.76 0.82
CA GLN A 33 -7.05 8.09 1.90
C GLN A 33 -6.31 8.24 3.22
N ARG A 34 -6.69 9.24 4.01
CA ARG A 34 -5.92 9.71 5.18
C ARG A 34 -5.53 8.60 6.17
N THR A 35 -6.37 7.59 6.37
CA THR A 35 -6.13 6.49 7.32
C THR A 35 -5.27 5.36 6.77
N LEU A 36 -5.12 5.26 5.45
CA LEU A 36 -4.41 4.19 4.76
C LEU A 36 -3.28 4.75 3.89
N ALA A 37 -2.99 6.05 4.00
CA ALA A 37 -1.94 6.69 3.23
C ALA A 37 -0.58 6.21 3.73
N GLY A 38 0.29 5.82 2.79
CA GLY A 38 1.61 5.28 3.10
C GLY A 38 2.14 4.37 2.00
N PHE A 39 3.30 3.78 2.27
CA PHE A 39 3.95 2.85 1.35
C PHE A 39 3.63 1.42 1.74
N TYR A 40 3.45 0.58 0.73
CA TYR A 40 3.11 -0.82 0.90
C TYR A 40 3.89 -1.69 -0.08
N LEU A 41 4.35 -2.84 0.39
CA LEU A 41 4.80 -3.95 -0.46
C LEU A 41 3.62 -4.89 -0.66
N PHE A 42 3.21 -5.11 -1.90
CA PHE A 42 2.19 -6.08 -2.28
C PHE A 42 2.82 -7.26 -2.99
N GLN A 43 2.38 -8.47 -2.64
CA GLN A 43 2.86 -9.71 -3.25
C GLN A 43 1.76 -10.75 -3.41
N LYS A 44 1.82 -11.45 -4.54
CA LYS A 44 0.92 -12.55 -4.85
C LYS A 44 1.53 -13.86 -4.37
N THR A 45 0.85 -14.50 -3.44
CA THR A 45 1.24 -15.83 -2.96
C THR A 45 0.99 -16.89 -4.04
N PRO A 46 1.66 -18.05 -3.97
CA PRO A 46 1.49 -19.13 -4.96
C PRO A 46 0.06 -19.63 -5.14
N ASN A 47 -0.79 -19.47 -4.11
CA ASN A 47 -2.22 -19.83 -4.16
C ASN A 47 -3.11 -18.70 -4.73
N GLY A 48 -2.51 -17.64 -5.27
CA GLY A 48 -3.20 -16.53 -5.94
C GLY A 48 -3.78 -15.45 -5.00
N ARG A 49 -3.51 -15.51 -3.69
CA ARG A 49 -3.93 -14.45 -2.75
C ARG A 49 -2.94 -13.29 -2.77
N MET A 50 -3.44 -12.07 -2.65
CA MET A 50 -2.61 -10.89 -2.48
C MET A 50 -2.37 -10.66 -0.98
N ILE A 51 -1.11 -10.54 -0.58
CA ILE A 51 -0.71 -10.11 0.76
C ILE A 51 -0.05 -8.73 0.69
N TYR A 52 -0.01 -8.03 1.81
CA TYR A 52 0.59 -6.70 1.87
C TYR A 52 1.33 -6.46 3.18
N PHE A 53 2.37 -5.63 3.09
CA PHE A 53 3.13 -5.15 4.23
C PHE A 53 3.17 -3.62 4.17
N ALA A 54 2.77 -2.95 5.25
CA ALA A 54 3.05 -1.53 5.40
C ALA A 54 4.57 -1.35 5.58
N ILE A 55 5.16 -0.39 4.86
CA ILE A 55 6.60 -0.13 4.88
C ILE A 55 6.88 1.36 5.12
N SER A 56 8.02 1.65 5.74
CA SER A 56 8.52 3.01 5.94
C SER A 56 9.13 3.59 4.66
N THR A 57 9.37 4.90 4.64
CA THR A 57 10.07 5.57 3.53
C THR A 57 11.46 4.98 3.30
N GLN A 58 12.19 4.67 4.37
CA GLN A 58 13.54 4.07 4.28
C GLN A 58 13.48 2.65 3.70
N GLU A 59 12.53 1.83 4.15
CA GLU A 59 12.31 0.49 3.59
C GLU A 59 11.92 0.57 2.10
N LYS A 60 11.08 1.54 1.72
CA LYS A 60 10.68 1.80 0.33
C LYS A 60 11.90 2.12 -0.55
N ASP A 61 12.78 3.02 -0.12
CA ASP A 61 13.98 3.38 -0.89
C ASP A 61 14.93 2.18 -1.06
N LEU A 62 15.09 1.36 -0.01
CA LEU A 62 15.94 0.17 -0.05
C LEU A 62 15.35 -0.95 -0.93
N LEU A 63 14.03 -1.14 -0.90
CA LEU A 63 13.34 -2.12 -1.74
C LEU A 63 13.38 -1.72 -3.22
N LEU A 64 13.21 -0.43 -3.54
CA LEU A 64 13.31 0.07 -4.92
C LEU A 64 14.74 0.02 -5.48
N ALA A 65 15.75 0.00 -4.60
CA ALA A 65 17.15 -0.19 -4.98
C ALA A 65 17.55 -1.68 -5.13
N ALA A 66 16.66 -2.62 -4.80
CA ALA A 66 16.93 -4.03 -4.95
C ALA A 66 17.00 -4.43 -6.45
N PRO A 67 17.77 -5.48 -6.79
CA PRO A 67 17.76 -6.04 -8.14
C PRO A 67 16.35 -6.41 -8.61
N GLU A 68 16.07 -6.31 -9.91
CA GLU A 68 14.74 -6.57 -10.50
C GLU A 68 14.20 -7.98 -10.18
N GLU A 69 15.09 -8.97 -10.06
CA GLU A 69 14.74 -10.37 -9.74
C GLU A 69 14.78 -10.67 -8.23
N ALA A 70 14.96 -9.65 -7.39
CA ALA A 70 15.07 -9.85 -5.95
C ALA A 70 13.71 -10.23 -5.33
N ASP A 71 13.75 -11.20 -4.42
CA ASP A 71 12.63 -11.49 -3.53
C ASP A 71 12.48 -10.36 -2.50
N LEU A 72 11.59 -9.41 -2.81
CA LEU A 72 11.33 -8.22 -2.00
C LEU A 72 10.80 -8.56 -0.59
N GLU A 73 10.10 -9.69 -0.41
CA GLU A 73 9.66 -10.14 0.92
C GLU A 73 10.88 -10.44 1.79
N ARG A 74 11.81 -11.21 1.22
CA ARG A 74 13.03 -11.61 1.90
C ARG A 74 13.92 -10.40 2.20
N VAL A 75 14.02 -9.47 1.26
CA VAL A 75 14.74 -8.20 1.49
C VAL A 75 14.12 -7.45 2.67
N LEU A 76 12.81 -7.25 2.68
CA LEU A 76 12.11 -6.54 3.76
C LEU A 76 12.31 -7.23 5.12
N ARG A 77 12.22 -8.56 5.17
CA ARG A 77 12.45 -9.32 6.41
C ARG A 77 13.86 -9.14 6.95
N ASN A 78 14.87 -9.15 6.07
CA ASN A 78 16.26 -8.92 6.47
C ASN A 78 16.49 -7.50 7.00
N LEU A 79 15.84 -6.50 6.39
CA LEU A 79 15.93 -5.11 6.85
C LEU A 79 15.35 -4.91 8.27
N ARG A 80 14.30 -5.65 8.62
CA ARG A 80 13.63 -5.54 9.94
C ARG A 80 14.29 -6.30 11.07
N GLN A 81 15.26 -7.16 10.76
CA GLN A 81 16.00 -7.96 11.74
C GLN A 81 17.32 -7.29 12.16
N GLN A 82 17.70 -6.19 11.49
CA GLN A 82 18.86 -5.36 11.83
C GLN A 82 18.47 -4.31 12.87
#